data_AF-A0A517WG66-F1
#
_entry.id   AF-A0A517WG66-F1
#
_cell.length_a   1.000
_cell.length_b   1.000
_cell.length_c   1.000
_cell.angle_alpha   90.00
_cell.angle_beta   90.00
_cell.angle_gamma   90.00
#
_symmetry.space_group_name_H-M   'P 1'
#
loop_
_entity.id
_entity.type
_entity.pdbx_description
1 polymer ?
#
loop_
_entity_poly.entity_id
_entity_poly.type
_entity_poly.pdbx_seq_one_letter_code
_entity_poly.pdbx_strand_id
1 'polypeptide(L)'
;MMNQFWNDEAGFVISAELVLVLTIAVLAMIVGLSEVAVAVNTELNDISNAIGALNQSYAYTGFAGTGSGGGKSKSFYAGSTFSDATDDCDLNTTCDLVTGAGAVTASESTTP
;
A
#
# COMPACT_ATOMS: atom_id res chain seq x y z
N MET A 1 -34.80 -50.37 25.35
CA MET A 1 -33.51 -49.67 25.18
C MET A 1 -32.99 -49.77 23.74
N MET A 2 -32.83 -50.96 23.14
CA MET A 2 -32.42 -51.06 21.72
C MET A 2 -33.37 -50.34 20.74
N ASN A 3 -34.70 -50.41 20.93
CA ASN A 3 -35.66 -49.73 20.05
C ASN A 3 -35.63 -48.19 20.13
N GLN A 4 -35.00 -47.60 21.15
CA GLN A 4 -34.83 -46.16 21.27
C GLN A 4 -33.69 -45.66 20.36
N PHE A 5 -32.58 -46.40 20.26
CA PHE A 5 -31.50 -46.05 19.34
C PHE A 5 -31.87 -46.25 17.86
N TRP A 6 -32.82 -47.14 17.57
CA TRP A 6 -33.32 -47.39 16.21
C TRP A 6 -34.42 -46.42 15.75
N ASN A 7 -35.00 -45.62 16.65
CA ASN A 7 -35.97 -44.55 16.33
C ASN A 7 -35.42 -43.16 16.72
N ASP A 8 -34.10 -43.04 16.88
CA ASP A 8 -33.42 -41.78 17.18
C ASP A 8 -32.99 -41.09 15.87
N GLU A 9 -33.95 -40.79 14.99
CA GLU A 9 -33.72 -39.97 13.81
C GLU A 9 -33.49 -38.49 14.15
N ALA A 10 -33.77 -38.06 15.38
CA ALA A 10 -33.63 -36.67 15.81
C ALA A 10 -32.18 -36.17 15.79
N GLY A 11 -31.20 -37.05 16.04
CA GLY A 11 -29.77 -36.71 15.98
C GLY A 11 -29.19 -36.59 14.56
N PHE A 12 -29.72 -37.35 13.60
CA PHE A 12 -29.25 -37.36 12.20
C PHE A 12 -29.65 -36.08 11.45
N VAL A 13 -30.90 -35.63 11.67
CA VAL A 13 -31.49 -34.43 11.05
C VAL A 13 -30.72 -33.16 11.44
N ILE A 14 -30.42 -32.98 12.74
CA ILE A 14 -29.71 -31.80 13.25
C ILE A 14 -28.25 -31.73 12.74
N SER A 15 -27.60 -32.87 12.47
CA SER A 15 -26.21 -32.89 12.03
C SER A 15 -26.02 -32.45 10.58
N ALA A 16 -26.90 -32.88 9.67
CA ALA A 16 -26.81 -32.53 8.26
C ALA A 16 -27.16 -31.05 8.02
N GLU A 17 -28.15 -30.54 8.73
CA GLU A 17 -28.61 -29.16 8.64
C GLU A 17 -27.55 -28.17 9.16
N LEU A 18 -26.89 -28.51 10.27
CA LEU A 18 -25.83 -27.67 10.85
C LEU A 18 -24.58 -27.64 9.96
N VAL A 19 -24.22 -28.78 9.34
CA VAL A 19 -23.14 -28.82 8.34
C VAL A 19 -23.48 -27.95 7.12
N LEU A 20 -24.72 -27.98 6.64
CA LEU A 20 -25.16 -27.14 5.54
C LEU A 20 -25.06 -25.63 5.89
N VAL A 21 -25.50 -25.22 7.08
CA VAL A 21 -25.37 -23.83 7.53
C VAL A 21 -23.90 -23.42 7.72
N LEU A 22 -23.07 -24.28 8.31
CA LEU A 22 -21.64 -24.01 8.51
C LEU A 22 -20.90 -23.85 7.18
N THR A 23 -21.19 -24.69 6.19
CA THR A 23 -20.53 -24.59 4.88
C THR A 23 -20.89 -23.29 4.18
N ILE A 24 -22.16 -22.87 4.23
CA ILE A 24 -22.58 -21.56 3.69
C ILE A 24 -21.90 -20.41 4.45
N ALA A 25 -21.80 -20.50 5.77
CA ALA A 25 -21.16 -19.48 6.59
C ALA A 25 -19.65 -19.34 6.30
N VAL A 26 -18.94 -20.46 6.13
CA VAL A 26 -17.51 -20.45 5.76
C VAL A 26 -17.32 -19.86 4.37
N LEU A 27 -18.14 -20.25 3.38
CA LEU A 27 -18.06 -19.69 2.03
C LEU A 27 -18.34 -18.18 2.03
N ALA A 28 -19.36 -17.73 2.76
CA ALA A 28 -19.68 -16.31 2.90
C ALA A 28 -18.54 -15.53 3.58
N MET A 29 -17.88 -16.13 4.58
CA MET A 29 -16.74 -15.51 5.27
C MET A 29 -15.52 -15.40 4.34
N ILE A 30 -15.22 -16.42 3.54
CA ILE A 30 -14.09 -16.39 2.59
C ILE A 30 -14.29 -15.27 1.57
N VAL A 31 -15.49 -15.19 0.97
CA VAL A 31 -15.83 -14.12 0.02
C VAL A 31 -15.74 -12.76 0.72
N GLY A 32 -16.34 -12.61 1.91
CA GLY A 32 -16.29 -11.36 2.67
C GLY A 32 -14.86 -10.92 3.00
N LEU A 33 -14.00 -11.85 3.41
CA LEU A 33 -12.60 -11.54 3.73
C LEU A 33 -11.78 -11.19 2.48
N SER A 34 -12.07 -11.83 1.35
CA SER A 34 -11.45 -11.50 0.06
C SER A 34 -11.79 -10.07 -0.36
N GLU A 35 -13.06 -9.68 -0.29
CA GLU A 35 -13.48 -8.32 -0.63
C GLU A 35 -12.88 -7.27 0.32
N VAL A 36 -12.80 -7.57 1.63
CA VAL A 36 -12.12 -6.69 2.58
C VAL A 36 -10.64 -6.51 2.22
N ALA A 37 -9.94 -7.58 1.84
CA ALA A 37 -8.54 -7.49 1.45
C ALA A 37 -8.34 -6.64 0.18
N VAL A 38 -9.20 -6.80 -0.82
CA VAL A 38 -9.16 -5.99 -2.05
C VAL A 38 -9.49 -4.53 -1.75
N ALA A 39 -10.53 -4.26 -0.97
CA ALA A 39 -10.93 -2.92 -0.58
C ALA A 39 -9.82 -2.19 0.18
N VAL A 40 -9.20 -2.84 1.18
CA VAL A 40 -8.10 -2.25 1.95
C VAL A 40 -6.89 -1.93 1.06
N ASN A 41 -6.51 -2.82 0.15
CA ASN A 41 -5.41 -2.54 -0.78
C ASN A 41 -5.74 -1.37 -1.72
N THR A 42 -6.98 -1.26 -2.16
CA THR A 42 -7.44 -0.16 -3.02
C THR A 42 -7.36 1.18 -2.28
N GLU A 43 -7.85 1.26 -1.05
CA GLU A 43 -7.77 2.49 -0.25
C GLU A 43 -6.32 2.88 0.09
N LEU A 44 -5.45 1.89 0.34
CA LEU A 44 -4.02 2.15 0.53
C LEU A 44 -3.34 2.67 -0.74
N ASN A 45 -3.76 2.21 -1.91
CA ASN A 45 -3.31 2.75 -3.19
C ASN A 45 -3.72 4.22 -3.34
N ASP A 46 -4.98 4.54 -3.03
CA ASP A 46 -5.49 5.92 -3.09
C ASP A 46 -4.76 6.84 -2.11
N ILE A 47 -4.44 6.36 -0.90
CA ILE A 47 -3.60 7.09 0.07
C ILE A 47 -2.19 7.33 -0.50
N SER A 48 -1.59 6.32 -1.15
CA SER A 48 -0.26 6.45 -1.76
C SER A 48 -0.26 7.53 -2.84
N ASN A 49 -1.27 7.53 -3.72
CA ASN A 49 -1.40 8.53 -4.77
C ASN A 49 -1.63 9.93 -4.17
N ALA A 50 -2.47 10.04 -3.14
CA ALA A 50 -2.71 11.32 -2.45
C ALA A 50 -1.43 11.91 -1.84
N ILE A 51 -0.56 11.06 -1.27
CA ILE A 51 0.74 11.49 -0.73
C ILE A 51 1.70 11.88 -1.86
N GLY A 52 1.77 11.10 -2.95
CA GLY A 52 2.60 11.43 -4.12
C GLY A 52 2.18 12.71 -4.83
N ALA A 53 0.87 12.99 -4.87
CA ALA A 53 0.30 14.22 -5.44
C ALA A 53 0.49 15.46 -4.55
N LEU A 54 1.03 15.32 -3.33
CA LEU A 54 1.40 16.47 -2.51
C LEU A 54 2.47 17.27 -3.26
N ASN A 55 2.17 18.54 -3.51
CA ASN A 55 3.12 19.44 -4.16
C ASN A 55 4.32 19.68 -3.22
N GLN A 56 5.41 18.97 -3.46
CA GLN A 56 6.68 19.16 -2.72
C GLN A 56 7.52 20.32 -3.28
N SER A 57 6.98 21.15 -4.19
CA SER A 57 7.73 22.15 -4.97
C SER A 57 8.00 23.47 -4.23
N TYR A 58 7.79 23.54 -2.91
CA TYR A 58 8.14 24.75 -2.17
C TYR A 58 9.67 24.90 -2.09
N ALA A 59 10.18 25.94 -2.74
CA ALA A 59 11.58 26.30 -2.73
C ALA A 59 11.77 27.78 -2.36
N TYR A 60 12.81 28.07 -1.58
CA TYR A 60 13.23 29.44 -1.29
C TYR A 60 14.76 29.56 -1.37
N THR A 61 15.23 30.74 -1.76
CA THR A 61 16.66 31.01 -1.94
C THR A 61 17.33 31.43 -0.63
N GLY A 62 18.61 31.07 -0.48
CA GLY A 62 19.47 31.60 0.58
C GLY A 62 20.01 33.00 0.26
N PHE A 63 20.51 33.73 1.26
CA PHE A 63 21.29 34.96 1.04
C PHE A 63 22.68 34.86 1.64
N ALA A 64 23.67 35.43 0.95
CA ALA A 64 25.05 35.55 1.39
C ALA A 64 25.48 37.02 1.36
N GLY A 65 26.00 37.53 2.47
CA GLY A 65 26.57 38.87 2.58
C GLY A 65 28.09 38.80 2.48
N THR A 66 28.69 39.44 1.48
CA THR A 66 30.14 39.62 1.35
C THR A 66 30.56 41.05 1.65
N GLY A 67 31.71 41.22 2.31
CA GLY A 67 32.32 42.53 2.52
C GLY A 67 32.78 43.18 1.21
N SER A 68 32.81 44.51 1.18
CA SER A 68 33.29 45.27 0.01
C SER A 68 34.70 44.80 -0.37
N GLY A 69 34.88 44.38 -1.63
CA GLY A 69 36.12 43.76 -2.13
C GLY A 69 36.13 42.23 -2.16
N GLY A 70 35.02 41.54 -1.88
CA GLY A 70 34.84 40.10 -2.12
C GLY A 70 35.62 39.15 -1.21
N GLY A 71 36.58 39.66 -0.42
CA GLY A 71 37.49 38.82 0.38
C GLY A 71 36.98 38.40 1.75
N LYS A 72 35.82 38.90 2.23
CA LYS A 72 35.31 38.60 3.58
C LYS A 72 33.87 38.10 3.52
N SER A 73 33.65 36.82 3.82
CA SER A 73 32.30 36.26 4.02
C SER A 73 31.75 36.74 5.36
N LYS A 74 30.54 37.31 5.38
CA LYS A 74 29.88 37.79 6.61
C LYS A 74 28.84 36.78 7.07
N SER A 75 27.60 36.96 6.61
CA SER A 75 26.45 36.12 6.95
C SER A 75 26.05 35.27 5.76
N PHE A 76 25.69 34.03 6.02
CA PHE A 76 25.15 33.13 5.03
C PHE A 76 24.00 32.36 5.67
N TYR A 77 22.91 32.17 4.91
CA TYR A 77 21.95 31.13 5.21
C TYR A 77 21.58 30.41 3.91
N ALA A 78 21.41 29.09 4.01
CA ALA A 78 21.05 28.26 2.89
C ALA A 78 19.54 28.38 2.58
N GLY A 79 19.20 28.30 1.30
CA GLY A 79 17.83 28.08 0.85
C GLY A 79 17.39 26.63 1.11
N SER A 80 16.15 26.32 0.76
CA SER A 80 15.69 24.92 0.63
C SER A 80 14.99 24.73 -0.71
N THR A 81 15.16 23.54 -1.28
CA THR A 81 14.35 23.03 -2.38
C THR A 81 14.20 21.54 -2.17
N PHE A 82 13.06 20.99 -2.55
CA PHE A 82 12.92 19.56 -2.71
C PHE A 82 13.48 19.16 -4.08
N SER A 83 14.30 18.11 -4.11
CA SER A 83 14.88 17.55 -5.33
C SER A 83 14.96 16.05 -5.12
N ASP A 84 14.05 15.31 -5.71
CA ASP A 84 14.13 13.87 -5.88
C ASP A 84 14.61 13.53 -7.30
N ALA A 85 15.01 12.28 -7.49
CA ALA A 85 15.29 11.75 -8.82
C ALA A 85 14.00 11.13 -9.34
N THR A 86 13.65 11.43 -10.59
CA THR A 86 12.50 10.79 -11.25
C THR A 86 12.72 9.29 -11.31
N ASP A 87 11.81 8.51 -10.72
CA ASP A 87 11.85 7.05 -10.74
C ASP A 87 10.61 6.43 -11.42
N ASP A 88 10.55 5.10 -11.44
CA ASP A 88 9.47 4.34 -12.09
C ASP A 88 8.07 4.69 -11.53
N CYS A 89 7.99 5.25 -10.31
CA CYS A 89 6.75 5.67 -9.66
C CYS A 89 6.28 7.07 -10.08
N ASP A 90 7.11 7.87 -10.75
CA ASP A 90 6.80 9.26 -11.15
C ASP A 90 6.32 9.40 -12.59
N LEU A 91 6.78 8.52 -13.48
CA LEU A 91 6.51 8.56 -14.94
C LEU A 91 5.36 7.64 -15.35
N ASN A 92 4.94 6.73 -14.48
CA ASN A 92 3.85 5.82 -14.74
C ASN A 92 2.51 6.47 -14.32
N THR A 93 1.67 6.84 -15.29
CA THR A 93 0.31 7.34 -15.02
C THR A 93 -0.60 6.29 -14.39
N THR A 94 -0.20 5.01 -14.40
CA THR A 94 -0.80 4.00 -13.55
C THR A 94 0.04 3.92 -12.27
N CYS A 95 -0.39 4.58 -11.20
CA CYS A 95 0.10 4.28 -9.84
C CYS A 95 -0.35 2.87 -9.41
N ASP A 96 -0.21 1.86 -10.26
CA ASP A 96 -0.39 0.48 -9.86
C ASP A 96 0.83 0.14 -9.01
N LEU A 97 0.56 -0.13 -7.73
CA LEU A 97 1.58 -0.63 -6.82
C LEU A 97 2.26 -1.80 -7.53
N VAL A 98 3.59 -1.80 -7.61
CA VAL A 98 4.35 -3.01 -7.97
C VAL A 98 4.19 -4.01 -6.81
N THR A 99 2.98 -4.52 -6.56
CA THR A 99 2.72 -5.66 -5.68
C THR A 99 3.04 -6.91 -6.47
N GLY A 100 4.33 -7.09 -6.74
CA GLY A 100 4.80 -8.16 -7.59
C GLY A 100 6.06 -7.73 -8.27
N ALA A 101 7.18 -7.94 -7.58
CA ALA A 101 8.45 -8.08 -8.26
C ALA A 101 8.33 -9.24 -9.26
N GLY A 102 7.89 -8.96 -10.48
CA GLY A 102 8.45 -9.64 -11.63
C GLY A 102 9.94 -9.33 -11.56
N ALA A 103 10.78 -10.37 -11.52
CA ALA A 103 12.22 -10.21 -11.33
C ALA A 103 12.81 -9.33 -12.45
N VAL A 104 12.86 -8.02 -12.21
CA VAL A 104 13.67 -7.09 -12.99
C VAL A 104 14.99 -7.07 -12.28
N THR A 105 15.96 -7.79 -12.84
CA THR A 105 17.38 -7.60 -12.51
C THR A 105 17.70 -6.13 -12.70
N ALA A 106 17.78 -5.38 -11.60
CA ALA A 106 18.38 -4.05 -11.60
C ALA A 106 19.84 -4.22 -12.05
N SER A 107 20.11 -3.98 -13.34
CA SER A 107 21.46 -3.75 -13.81
C SER A 107 21.74 -2.29 -13.51
N GLU A 108 22.38 -2.03 -12.38
CA GLU A 108 23.08 -0.77 -12.16
C GLU A 108 24.29 -0.75 -13.11
N SER A 109 24.03 -0.42 -14.38
CA SER A 109 25.09 -0.05 -15.31
C SER A 109 25.57 1.33 -14.92
N THR A 110 26.67 1.36 -14.16
CA THR A 110 27.79 2.30 -14.32
C THR A 110 27.79 2.89 -15.74
N THR A 111 27.73 4.19 -16.00
CA THR A 111 28.72 5.29 -15.78
C THR A 111 28.42 6.37 -16.86
N PRO A 112 29.05 7.57 -16.90
CA PRO A 112 30.21 8.07 -16.14
C PRO A 112 29.96 9.27 -15.22
#